data_AF-A0AAD7Z4E7-F1
#
_entry.id   AF-A0AAD7Z4E7-F1
#
_cell.length_a   1.000
_cell.length_b   1.000
_cell.length_c   1.000
_cell.angle_alpha   90.00
_cell.angle_beta   90.00
_cell.angle_gamma   90.00
#
_symmetry.space_group_name_H-M   'P 1'
#
loop_
_entity.id
_entity.type
_entity.pdbx_description
1 polymer ?
#
loop_
_entity_poly.entity_id
_entity_poly.type
_entity_poly.pdbx_seq_one_letter_code
_entity_poly.pdbx_strand_id
1 'polypeptide(L)'
;DLLENYCWSDDLMNVSRISFSITILLTFPIECFVAREVIENSFFSSLPSSEDRWRNIRHIGISVFIVTVTYLISMATDCLGVVLELNGVLAAVPLAYVLPAISYLKLEEGSVFSHKKFPALCLAFFGVGIAISGLVLLITNTNKVDTCSHGNEPLYCSLNNTVG
;
A
#
# COMPACT_ATOMS: atom_id res chain seq x y z
N ASP A 1 -12.74 -2.37 7.53
CA ASP A 1 -12.30 -3.03 8.78
C ASP A 1 -12.82 -2.36 10.06
N LEU A 2 -12.28 -1.23 10.56
CA LEU A 2 -12.74 -0.67 11.86
C LEU A 2 -14.23 -0.29 11.85
N LEU A 3 -14.68 0.41 10.81
CA LEU A 3 -16.06 0.88 10.66
C LEU A 3 -17.07 -0.25 10.37
N GLU A 4 -16.60 -1.47 10.10
CA GLU A 4 -17.47 -2.66 9.94
C GLU A 4 -17.93 -3.24 11.28
N ASN A 5 -17.24 -2.91 12.37
CA ASN A 5 -17.65 -3.27 13.73
C ASN A 5 -18.80 -2.39 14.27
N TYR A 6 -19.54 -1.71 13.40
CA TYR A 6 -20.60 -0.80 13.82
C TYR A 6 -21.85 -1.04 12.96
N CYS A 7 -23.00 -0.98 13.64
CA CYS A 7 -24.28 -1.22 13.01
C CYS A 7 -24.59 -0.17 11.94
N TRP A 8 -25.40 -0.55 10.95
CA TRP A 8 -25.80 0.35 9.87
C TRP A 8 -26.79 1.42 10.34
N SER A 9 -27.45 1.20 11.48
CA SER A 9 -28.37 2.15 12.12
C SER A 9 -27.68 3.29 12.87
N ASP A 10 -26.34 3.30 12.94
CA ASP A 10 -25.59 4.36 13.63
C ASP A 10 -25.32 5.54 12.69
N ASP A 11 -26.05 6.63 12.88
CA ASP A 11 -25.94 7.85 12.07
C ASP A 11 -24.55 8.49 12.15
N LEU A 12 -23.91 8.51 13.33
CA LEU A 12 -22.58 9.09 13.50
C LEU A 12 -21.53 8.26 12.75
N MET A 13 -21.66 6.94 12.79
CA MET A 13 -20.77 6.06 12.05
C MET A 13 -21.00 6.15 10.53
N ASN A 14 -22.25 6.29 10.08
CA ASN A 14 -22.54 6.50 8.66
C ASN A 14 -21.97 7.82 8.13
N VAL A 15 -22.02 8.91 8.91
CA VAL A 15 -21.31 10.16 8.57
C VAL A 15 -19.80 9.92 8.45
N SER A 16 -19.22 9.14 9.36
CA SER A 16 -17.79 8.78 9.32
C SER A 16 -17.45 7.98 8.05
N ARG A 17 -18.29 7.00 7.67
CA ARG A 17 -18.14 6.23 6.42
C ARG A 17 -18.11 7.15 5.20
N ILE A 18 -19.06 8.08 5.11
CA ILE A 18 -19.12 9.07 4.00
C ILE A 18 -17.86 9.94 3.98
N SER A 19 -17.44 10.46 5.14
CA SER A 19 -16.25 11.31 5.21
C SER A 19 -14.99 10.59 4.75
N PHE A 20 -14.81 9.33 5.17
CA PHE A 20 -13.69 8.49 4.78
C PHE A 20 -13.71 8.17 3.28
N SER A 21 -14.89 7.87 2.72
CA SER A 21 -15.04 7.65 1.28
C SER A 21 -14.70 8.89 0.45
N ILE A 22 -15.08 10.09 0.91
CA ILE A 22 -14.71 11.35 0.26
C ILE A 22 -13.20 11.54 0.28
N THR A 23 -12.54 11.27 1.42
CA THR A 23 -11.09 11.35 1.51
C THR A 23 -10.41 10.41 0.51
N ILE A 24 -10.82 9.15 0.44
CA ILE A 24 -10.25 8.17 -0.51
C ILE A 24 -10.47 8.63 -1.95
N LEU A 25 -11.67 9.12 -2.29
CA LEU A 25 -12.00 9.61 -3.62
C LEU A 25 -11.10 10.77 -4.05
N LEU A 26 -10.78 11.68 -3.12
CA LEU A 26 -9.90 12.82 -3.38
C LEU A 26 -8.42 12.44 -3.41
N THR A 27 -8.00 11.44 -2.62
CA THR A 27 -6.61 10.97 -2.59
C THR A 27 -6.25 10.12 -3.81
N PHE A 28 -7.18 9.28 -4.30
CA PHE A 28 -6.95 8.40 -5.45
C PHE A 28 -6.35 9.09 -6.70
N PRO A 29 -6.87 10.23 -7.20
CA PRO A 29 -6.28 10.87 -8.38
C PRO A 29 -4.85 11.38 -8.14
N ILE A 30 -4.53 11.79 -6.91
CA ILE A 30 -3.20 12.26 -6.53
C ILE A 30 -2.21 11.09 -6.58
N GLU A 31 -2.58 9.94 -6.02
CA GLU A 31 -1.75 8.72 -6.05
C GLU A 31 -1.56 8.20 -7.48
N CYS A 32 -2.61 8.20 -8.30
CA CYS A 32 -2.49 7.82 -9.72
C CYS A 32 -1.53 8.72 -10.49
N PHE A 33 -1.46 10.02 -10.16
CA PHE A 33 -0.52 10.94 -10.78
C PHE A 33 0.93 10.58 -10.43
N VAL A 34 1.23 10.35 -9.15
CA VAL A 34 2.58 9.95 -8.70
C VAL A 34 2.98 8.61 -9.29
N ALA A 35 2.09 7.61 -9.28
CA ALA A 35 2.36 6.29 -9.85
C ALA A 35 2.68 6.35 -11.35
N ARG A 36 1.93 7.15 -12.11
CA ARG A 36 2.20 7.37 -13.54
C ARG A 36 3.59 7.98 -13.75
N GLU A 37 3.93 9.01 -12.99
CA GLU A 37 5.21 9.72 -13.09
C GLU A 37 6.39 8.80 -12.77
N VAL A 38 6.27 7.94 -11.75
CA VAL A 38 7.30 6.95 -11.39
C VAL A 38 7.49 5.92 -12.51
N ILE A 39 6.41 5.38 -13.07
CA ILE A 39 6.48 4.42 -14.19
C ILE A 39 7.11 5.08 -15.42
N GLU A 40 6.73 6.33 -15.71
CA GLU A 40 7.24 7.07 -16.85
C GLU A 40 8.74 7.34 -16.75
N ASN A 41 9.20 7.82 -15.59
CA ASN A 41 10.62 8.07 -15.35
C ASN A 41 11.44 6.77 -15.26
N SER A 42 10.87 5.70 -14.70
CA SER A 42 11.60 4.43 -14.55
C SER A 42 11.79 3.70 -15.88
N PHE A 43 10.77 3.67 -16.74
CA PHE A 43 10.80 2.85 -17.97
C PHE A 43 11.07 3.67 -19.24
N PHE A 44 10.75 4.97 -19.25
CA PHE A 44 10.81 5.80 -20.45
C PHE A 44 11.74 7.02 -20.33
N SER A 45 12.61 7.06 -19.33
CA SER A 45 13.59 8.15 -19.12
C SER A 45 14.54 8.39 -20.29
N SER A 46 14.73 7.40 -21.18
CA SER A 46 15.67 7.47 -22.31
C SER A 46 15.04 7.89 -23.65
N LEU A 47 13.72 8.06 -23.75
CA LEU A 47 13.04 8.41 -25.00
C LEU A 47 12.86 9.93 -25.14
N PRO A 48 13.33 10.56 -26.23
CA PRO A 48 13.16 11.99 -26.45
C PRO A 48 11.68 12.36 -26.62
N SER A 49 11.30 13.45 -25.95
CA SER A 49 9.96 14.01 -25.80
C SER A 49 9.39 14.70 -27.06
N SER A 50 9.79 14.29 -28.27
CA SER A 50 9.48 15.02 -29.52
C SER A 50 8.21 14.54 -30.24
N GLU A 51 7.37 13.71 -29.63
CA GLU A 51 6.08 13.29 -30.20
C GLU A 51 4.95 13.57 -29.19
N ASP A 52 4.50 14.83 -29.13
CA ASP A 52 3.42 15.28 -28.24
C ASP A 52 2.14 14.43 -28.35
N ARG A 53 1.91 13.80 -29.51
CA ARG A 53 0.76 12.92 -29.75
C ARG A 53 0.91 11.53 -29.09
N TRP A 54 2.09 10.93 -29.12
CA TRP A 54 2.35 9.65 -28.47
C TRP A 54 2.39 9.76 -26.95
N ARG A 55 2.81 10.91 -26.42
CA ARG A 55 2.83 11.19 -24.98
C ARG A 55 1.43 11.08 -24.35
N ASN A 56 0.42 11.70 -24.95
CA ASN A 56 -0.95 11.67 -24.43
C ASN A 56 -1.54 10.25 -24.43
N ILE A 57 -1.33 9.50 -25.52
CA ILE A 57 -1.79 8.10 -25.64
C ILE A 57 -1.12 7.23 -24.58
N ARG A 58 0.19 7.41 -24.35
CA ARG A 58 0.94 6.68 -23.33
C ARG A 58 0.43 7.00 -21.92
N HIS A 59 0.24 8.28 -21.58
CA HIS A 59 -0.26 8.65 -20.25
C HIS A 59 -1.65 8.04 -19.99
N ILE A 60 -2.56 8.10 -20.98
CA ILE A 60 -3.89 7.49 -20.88
C ILE A 60 -3.76 5.97 -20.73
N GLY A 61 -2.91 5.32 -21.52
CA GLY A 61 -2.67 3.88 -21.44
C GLY A 61 -2.16 3.44 -20.07
N ILE A 62 -1.18 4.15 -19.50
CA ILE A 62 -0.63 3.86 -18.16
C ILE A 62 -1.70 4.08 -17.09
N SER A 63 -2.44 5.19 -17.14
CA SER A 63 -3.50 5.46 -16.17
C SER A 63 -4.62 4.41 -16.22
N VAL A 64 -5.07 4.01 -17.41
CA VAL A 64 -6.08 2.94 -17.58
C VAL A 64 -5.53 1.61 -17.05
N PHE A 65 -4.27 1.30 -17.32
CA PHE A 65 -3.62 0.10 -16.80
C PHE A 65 -3.60 0.08 -15.27
N ILE A 66 -3.16 1.17 -14.63
CA ILE A 66 -3.14 1.30 -13.16
C ILE A 66 -4.54 1.09 -12.58
N VAL A 67 -5.55 1.80 -13.09
CA VAL A 67 -6.93 1.68 -12.59
C VAL A 67 -7.48 0.27 -12.78
N THR A 68 -7.20 -0.37 -13.92
CA THR A 68 -7.66 -1.73 -14.21
C THR A 68 -7.02 -2.74 -13.26
N VAL A 69 -5.71 -2.65 -13.03
CA VAL A 69 -5.00 -3.53 -12.08
C VAL A 69 -5.53 -3.34 -10.67
N THR A 70 -5.70 -2.09 -10.22
CA THR A 70 -6.26 -1.80 -8.90
C THR A 70 -7.68 -2.34 -8.76
N TYR A 71 -8.51 -2.23 -9.79
CA TYR A 71 -9.86 -2.80 -9.80
C TYR A 71 -9.85 -4.32 -9.71
N LEU A 72 -8.97 -4.99 -10.45
CA LEU A 72 -8.83 -6.45 -10.38
C LEU A 72 -8.37 -6.92 -8.99
N ILE A 73 -7.41 -6.20 -8.39
CA ILE A 73 -6.95 -6.50 -7.02
C ILE A 73 -8.09 -6.28 -6.02
N SER A 74 -8.86 -5.20 -6.18
CA SER A 74 -10.03 -4.93 -5.34
C SER A 74 -11.10 -6.02 -5.43
N MET A 75 -11.26 -6.66 -6.59
CA MET A 75 -12.20 -7.78 -6.76
C MET A 75 -11.63 -9.10 -6.24
N ALA A 76 -10.31 -9.24 -6.21
CA ALA A 76 -9.64 -10.46 -5.75
C ALA A 76 -9.39 -10.47 -4.23
N THR A 77 -9.42 -9.31 -3.57
CA THR A 77 -9.04 -9.16 -2.16
C THR A 77 -10.13 -8.43 -1.39
N ASP A 78 -10.82 -9.14 -0.49
CA ASP A 78 -11.84 -8.53 0.37
C ASP A 78 -11.26 -7.95 1.67
N CYS A 79 -10.05 -8.37 2.05
CA CYS A 79 -9.41 -8.01 3.30
C CYS A 79 -8.43 -6.84 3.12
N LEU A 80 -8.79 -5.63 3.57
CA LEU A 80 -7.90 -4.47 3.51
C LEU A 80 -6.64 -4.66 4.37
N GLY A 81 -6.76 -5.30 5.54
CA GLY A 81 -5.65 -5.58 6.45
C GLY A 81 -4.46 -6.30 5.79
N VAL A 82 -4.71 -7.31 4.95
CA VAL A 82 -3.66 -8.06 4.24
C VAL A 82 -2.91 -7.15 3.26
N VAL A 83 -3.63 -6.32 2.52
CA VAL A 83 -3.05 -5.39 1.55
C VAL A 83 -2.19 -4.34 2.25
N LEU A 84 -2.65 -3.82 3.38
CA LEU A 84 -1.92 -2.84 4.20
C LEU A 84 -0.64 -3.45 4.78
N GLU A 85 -0.71 -4.67 5.31
CA GLU A 85 0.46 -5.37 5.87
C GLU A 85 1.50 -5.66 4.78
N LEU A 86 1.05 -6.15 3.61
CA LEU A 86 1.91 -6.40 2.47
C LEU A 86 2.60 -5.12 1.97
N ASN A 87 1.86 -4.01 1.87
CA ASN A 87 2.41 -2.71 1.49
C ASN A 87 3.47 -2.24 2.52
N GLY A 88 3.17 -2.38 3.81
CA GLY A 88 4.13 -2.06 4.88
C GLY A 88 5.43 -2.85 4.76
N VAL A 89 5.33 -4.17 4.57
CA VAL A 89 6.48 -5.07 4.50
C VAL A 89 7.30 -4.88 3.22
N LEU A 90 6.65 -4.74 2.06
CA LEU A 90 7.33 -4.68 0.76
C LEU A 90 7.77 -3.28 0.36
N ALA A 91 7.02 -2.24 0.73
CA ALA A 91 7.34 -0.86 0.36
C ALA A 91 7.94 -0.07 1.53
N ALA A 92 7.25 -0.01 2.67
CA ALA A 92 7.65 0.88 3.76
C ALA A 92 8.97 0.44 4.42
N VAL A 93 9.15 -0.86 4.68
CA VAL A 93 10.37 -1.36 5.35
C VAL A 93 11.64 -1.13 4.52
N PRO A 94 11.71 -1.48 3.22
CA PRO A 94 12.89 -1.15 2.41
C PRO A 94 13.14 0.35 2.29
N LEU A 95 12.09 1.16 2.13
CA LEU A 95 12.24 2.62 2.06
C LEU A 95 12.76 3.22 3.37
N ALA A 96 12.33 2.70 4.52
CA ALA A 96 12.73 3.21 5.83
C ALA A 96 14.11 2.73 6.30
N TYR A 97 14.51 1.50 5.96
CA TYR A 97 15.76 0.89 6.48
C TYR A 97 16.86 0.75 5.43
N VAL A 98 16.51 0.40 4.20
CA VAL A 98 17.49 0.07 3.14
C VAL A 98 17.90 1.33 2.38
N LEU A 99 16.95 2.20 2.02
CA LEU A 99 17.24 3.44 1.27
C LEU A 99 18.19 4.41 2.01
N PRO A 100 17.99 4.74 3.31
CA PRO A 100 18.93 5.60 4.03
C PRO A 100 20.28 4.92 4.24
N ALA A 101 20.31 3.61 4.45
CA ALA A 101 21.55 2.85 4.57
C ALA A 101 22.38 2.89 3.28
N ILE A 102 21.75 2.65 2.12
CA ILE A 102 22.43 2.73 0.82
C ILE A 102 22.90 4.15 0.54
N SER A 103 22.05 5.16 0.80
CA SER A 103 22.42 6.56 0.63
C SER A 103 23.64 6.93 1.46
N TYR A 104 23.68 6.53 2.73
CA TYR A 104 24.83 6.75 3.61
C TYR A 104 26.09 6.02 3.12
N LEU A 105 25.97 4.76 2.70
CA LEU A 105 27.09 3.97 2.17
C LEU A 105 27.68 4.53 0.87
N LYS A 106 26.83 5.15 0.04
CA LYS A 106 27.20 5.80 -1.23
C LYS A 106 27.83 7.17 -1.05
N LEU A 107 27.38 7.96 -0.07
CA LEU A 107 27.87 9.32 0.19
C LEU A 107 29.19 9.33 0.98
N GLU A 108 29.37 8.40 1.90
CA GLU A 108 30.60 8.30 2.68
C GLU A 108 31.72 7.67 1.84
N GLU A 109 32.87 8.33 1.73
CA GLU A 109 34.02 7.81 0.99
C GLU A 109 34.74 6.70 1.78
N GLY A 110 35.13 5.61 1.10
CA GLY A 110 35.90 4.50 1.70
C GLY A 110 35.25 3.12 1.58
N SER A 111 35.99 2.08 1.99
CA SER A 111 35.57 0.68 1.87
C SER A 111 34.25 0.40 2.60
N VAL A 112 33.36 -0.35 1.94
CA VAL A 112 32.04 -0.76 2.45
C VAL A 112 32.11 -1.51 3.79
N PHE A 113 33.27 -2.07 4.14
CA PHE A 113 33.51 -2.83 5.38
C PHE A 113 34.26 -2.03 6.48
N SER A 114 34.34 -0.70 6.37
CA SER A 114 34.93 0.13 7.42
C SER A 114 34.05 0.16 8.68
N HIS A 115 34.67 0.20 9.87
CA HIS A 115 33.98 0.26 11.17
C HIS A 115 32.96 1.42 11.27
N LYS A 116 33.15 2.50 10.51
CA LYS A 116 32.23 3.64 10.45
C LYS A 116 30.93 3.32 9.70
N LYS A 117 30.96 2.38 8.75
CA LYS A 117 29.83 1.97 7.91
C LYS A 117 29.08 0.75 8.45
N PHE A 118 29.63 0.09 9.45
CA PHE A 118 29.03 -1.07 10.11
C PHE A 118 27.60 -0.81 10.66
N PRO A 119 27.31 0.33 11.33
CA PRO A 119 25.96 0.60 11.83
C PRO A 119 24.91 0.70 10.71
N ALA A 120 25.28 1.31 9.57
CA ALA A 120 24.40 1.42 8.41
C ALA A 120 24.14 0.04 7.76
N LEU A 121 25.17 -0.81 7.69
CA LEU A 121 25.03 -2.19 7.21
C LEU A 121 24.12 -3.01 8.14
N CYS A 122 24.29 -2.90 9.46
CA CYS A 122 23.42 -3.56 10.44
C CYS A 122 21.96 -3.10 10.31
N LEU A 123 21.73 -1.81 10.10
CA LEU A 123 20.38 -1.26 9.91
C LEU A 123 19.70 -1.85 8.66
N ALA A 124 20.44 -1.97 7.55
CA ALA A 124 19.94 -2.59 6.33
C ALA A 124 19.61 -4.08 6.52
N PHE A 125 20.52 -4.85 7.13
CA PHE A 125 20.28 -6.28 7.42
C PHE A 125 19.10 -6.48 8.37
N PHE A 126 18.97 -5.64 9.39
CA PHE A 126 17.86 -5.68 10.32
C PHE A 126 16.52 -5.39 9.60
N GLY A 127 16.49 -4.37 8.74
CA GLY A 127 15.32 -4.07 7.91
C GLY A 127 14.91 -5.24 7.00
N VAL A 128 15.89 -5.88 6.36
CA VAL A 128 15.64 -7.10 5.55
C VAL A 128 15.11 -8.24 6.42
N GLY A 129 15.67 -8.43 7.62
CA GLY A 129 15.18 -9.40 8.59
C GLY A 129 13.72 -9.16 8.99
N ILE A 130 13.36 -7.91 9.29
CA ILE A 130 11.97 -7.51 9.58
C ILE A 130 11.07 -7.83 8.38
N ALA A 131 11.48 -7.45 7.16
CA ALA A 131 10.67 -7.68 5.97
C ALA A 131 10.42 -9.18 5.73
N ILE A 132 11.44 -10.01 5.86
CA ILE A 132 11.31 -11.47 5.73
C ILE A 132 10.41 -12.03 6.83
N SER A 133 10.61 -11.62 8.09
CA SER A 133 9.79 -12.10 9.20
C SER A 133 8.32 -11.72 9.05
N GLY A 134 8.03 -10.49 8.60
CA GLY A 134 6.68 -10.02 8.31
C GLY A 134 6.04 -10.80 7.17
N LEU A 135 6.78 -11.06 6.08
CA LEU A 135 6.28 -11.87 4.97
C LEU A 135 5.97 -13.31 5.40
N VAL A 136 6.83 -13.92 6.22
CA VAL A 136 6.59 -15.26 6.79
C VAL A 136 5.36 -15.25 7.68
N LEU A 137 5.18 -14.22 8.52
CA LEU A 137 4.01 -14.07 9.37
C LEU A 137 2.72 -13.97 8.54
N LEU A 138 2.74 -13.17 7.47
CA LEU A 138 1.61 -13.01 6.55
C LEU A 138 1.22 -14.34 5.91
N ILE A 139 2.19 -15.07 5.35
CA ILE A 139 1.96 -16.37 4.69
C ILE A 139 1.45 -17.41 5.68
N THR A 140 2.03 -17.47 6.88
CA THR A 140 1.63 -18.45 7.89
C THR A 140 0.24 -18.17 8.48
N ASN A 141 -0.12 -16.90 8.64
CA ASN A 141 -1.43 -16.50 9.15
C ASN A 141 -2.52 -16.39 8.09
N THR A 142 -2.19 -16.54 6.80
CA THR A 142 -3.21 -16.51 5.72
C THR A 142 -4.38 -17.46 6.01
N ASN A 143 -4.11 -18.63 6.62
CA ASN A 143 -5.13 -19.62 7.00
C ASN A 143 -6.06 -19.21 8.18
N LYS A 144 -5.78 -18.12 8.89
CA LYS A 144 -6.62 -17.58 9.98
C LYS A 144 -7.28 -16.25 9.62
N VAL A 145 -6.86 -15.64 8.52
CA VAL A 145 -7.32 -14.31 8.07
C VAL A 145 -8.62 -14.41 7.24
N ASP A 146 -9.09 -15.62 6.92
CA ASP A 146 -10.34 -15.89 6.18
C ASP A 146 -11.63 -15.47 6.91
N THR A 147 -11.57 -14.86 8.10
CA THR A 147 -12.74 -14.30 8.79
C THR A 147 -13.01 -12.84 8.41
N CYS A 148 -12.73 -12.44 7.18
CA CYS A 148 -13.13 -11.12 6.69
C CYS A 148 -14.64 -11.10 6.52
N SER A 149 -15.31 -10.14 7.16
CA SER A 149 -16.76 -10.00 7.05
C SER A 149 -17.06 -9.50 5.64
N HIS A 150 -17.70 -10.34 4.81
CA HIS A 150 -18.20 -9.97 3.47
C HIS A 150 -19.38 -8.97 3.57
N GLY A 151 -19.17 -7.83 4.22
CA GLY A 151 -20.21 -6.83 4.46
C GLY A 151 -21.35 -7.31 5.38
N ASN A 152 -21.17 -8.43 6.09
CA ASN A 152 -22.17 -8.92 7.03
C ASN A 152 -22.17 -8.03 8.27
N GLU A 153 -23.36 -7.60 8.68
CA GLU A 153 -23.53 -6.84 9.90
C GLU A 153 -23.21 -7.72 11.12
N PRO A 154 -22.50 -7.19 12.14
CA PRO A 154 -22.17 -7.97 13.32
C PRO A 154 -23.42 -8.39 14.10
N LEU A 155 -23.38 -9.58 14.69
CA LEU A 155 -24.54 -10.31 15.22
C LEU A 155 -25.29 -9.58 16.35
N TYR A 156 -24.64 -8.66 17.07
CA TYR A 156 -25.30 -7.84 18.10
C TYR A 156 -26.22 -6.75 17.53
N CYS A 157 -26.03 -6.36 16.27
CA CYS A 157 -26.90 -5.37 15.63
C CYS A 157 -28.29 -5.94 15.34
N SER A 158 -28.37 -7.22 14.95
CA SER A 158 -29.65 -7.90 14.72
C SER A 158 -30.37 -8.24 16.02
N LEU A 159 -29.64 -8.62 17.07
CA LEU A 159 -30.21 -8.87 18.40
C LEU A 159 -30.87 -7.62 18.98
N ASN A 160 -30.26 -6.45 18.84
CA ASN A 160 -30.80 -5.20 19.38
C ASN A 160 -32.15 -4.80 18.75
N ASN A 161 -32.40 -5.18 17.49
CA ASN A 161 -33.67 -4.93 16.79
C ASN A 161 -34.80 -5.90 17.18
N THR A 162 -34.52 -6.96 17.95
CA THR A 162 -35.54 -7.94 18.37
C THR A 162 -36.05 -7.73 19.81
N VAL A 163 -35.42 -6.84 20.57
CA VAL A 163 -35.78 -6.55 21.97
C VAL A 163 -36.43 -5.17 22.16
N GLY A 164 -36.61 -4.42 21.06
CA GLY A 164 -37.24 -3.09 21.03
C GLY A 164 -38.69 -3.11 20.58
#